data_AF-A0A0F9URW8-F1
#
_entry.id   AF-A0A0F9URW8-F1
#
_cell.length_a   1.000
_cell.length_b   1.000
_cell.length_c   1.000
_cell.angle_alpha   90.00
_cell.angle_beta   90.00
_cell.angle_gamma   90.00
#
_symmetry.space_group_name_H-M   'P 1'
#
loop_
_entity.id
_entity.type
_entity.pdbx_description
1 polymer ?
#
loop_
_entity_poly.entity_id
_entity_poly.type
_entity_poly.pdbx_seq_one_letter_code
_entity_poly.pdbx_strand_id
1 'polypeptide(L)'
;MIIKGDKEASKVLRWVGKAISKDRSRAQLTHFRFDNGNVIATDGFRMHVANKPDLEGAEDLQGNAIGKIPAGAFVTELEQPDQGTYDAKYPEWREILPKAPGQFEICVNGKYLAEAIRDLGEVRLTFYDSTMPILVTPTSDTDGAKFALVMPCHDTKCDTAAGVSGASAIVRD
;
A
#
# COMPACT_ATOMS: atom_id res chain seq x y z
N MET A 1 11.35 -22.04 0.93
CA MET A 1 11.22 -21.95 2.41
C MET A 1 9.74 -21.97 2.78
N ILE A 2 9.33 -22.87 3.66
CA ILE A 2 7.92 -22.98 4.08
C ILE A 2 7.65 -21.97 5.20
N ILE A 3 6.63 -21.14 5.00
CA ILE A 3 6.14 -20.19 6.00
C ILE A 3 4.70 -20.51 6.37
N LYS A 4 4.33 -20.18 7.60
CA LYS A 4 2.93 -20.23 8.05
C LYS A 4 2.51 -18.86 8.56
N GLY A 5 1.25 -18.51 8.29
CA GLY A 5 0.67 -17.28 8.78
C GLY A 5 -0.81 -17.45 9.05
N ASP A 6 -1.33 -16.60 9.93
CA ASP A 6 -2.75 -16.58 10.27
C ASP A 6 -3.57 -15.76 9.25
N LYS A 7 -4.85 -15.58 9.56
CA LYS A 7 -5.78 -14.83 8.71
C LYS A 7 -5.38 -13.35 8.58
N GLU A 8 -4.86 -12.74 9.64
CA GLU A 8 -4.46 -11.33 9.64
C GLU A 8 -3.17 -11.13 8.85
N ALA A 9 -2.17 -12.00 9.04
CA ALA A 9 -0.97 -12.04 8.21
C ALA A 9 -1.31 -12.19 6.72
N SER A 10 -2.25 -13.08 6.37
CA SER A 10 -2.68 -13.24 4.97
C SER A 10 -3.34 -11.96 4.43
N LYS A 11 -4.16 -11.27 5.24
CA LYS A 11 -4.80 -10.01 4.82
C LYS A 11 -3.75 -8.95 4.54
N VAL A 12 -2.78 -8.77 5.43
CA VAL A 12 -1.69 -7.79 5.29
C VAL A 12 -0.87 -8.09 4.05
N LEU A 13 -0.34 -9.32 3.93
CA LEU A 13 0.50 -9.70 2.79
C LEU A 13 -0.25 -9.63 1.47
N ARG A 14 -1.53 -10.03 1.43
CA ARG A 14 -2.35 -9.88 0.21
C ARG A 14 -2.65 -8.44 -0.12
N TRP A 15 -2.83 -7.56 0.87
CA TRP A 15 -3.04 -6.14 0.64
C TRP A 15 -1.77 -5.48 0.09
N VAL A 16 -0.61 -5.75 0.69
CA VAL A 16 0.69 -5.29 0.18
C VAL A 16 0.94 -5.84 -1.22
N GLY A 17 0.68 -7.14 -1.43
CA GLY A 17 0.86 -7.83 -2.70
C GLY A 17 0.05 -7.25 -3.88
N LYS A 18 -0.99 -6.43 -3.62
CA LYS A 18 -1.72 -5.71 -4.69
C LYS A 18 -0.84 -4.69 -5.41
N ALA A 19 0.22 -4.20 -4.80
CA ALA A 19 1.17 -3.26 -5.39
C ALA A 19 2.36 -3.95 -6.07
N ILE A 20 2.41 -5.29 -6.14
CA ILE A 20 3.46 -6.00 -6.88
C ILE A 20 3.32 -5.75 -8.38
N SER A 21 4.43 -5.44 -9.04
CA SER A 21 4.49 -5.28 -10.49
C SER A 21 4.11 -6.59 -11.21
N LYS A 22 3.33 -6.47 -12.29
CA LYS A 22 3.10 -7.57 -13.24
C LYS A 22 4.10 -7.55 -14.41
N ASP A 23 4.88 -6.49 -14.52
CA ASP A 23 5.88 -6.31 -15.57
C ASP A 23 7.15 -7.10 -15.25
N ARG A 24 7.36 -8.19 -15.98
CA ARG A 24 8.51 -9.09 -15.82
C ARG A 24 9.83 -8.46 -16.23
N SER A 25 9.83 -7.36 -16.99
CA SER A 25 11.06 -6.63 -17.32
C SER A 25 11.64 -5.90 -16.11
N ARG A 26 10.81 -5.64 -15.09
CA ARG A 26 11.18 -5.02 -13.81
C ARG A 26 11.16 -6.08 -12.70
N ALA A 27 11.96 -7.11 -12.88
CA ALA A 27 11.91 -8.31 -12.07
C ALA A 27 12.15 -8.07 -10.57
N GLN A 28 12.91 -7.04 -10.19
CA GLN A 28 13.07 -6.65 -8.79
C GLN A 28 11.74 -6.20 -8.13
N LEU A 29 10.73 -5.83 -8.92
CA LEU A 29 9.43 -5.33 -8.44
C LEU A 29 8.31 -6.38 -8.50
N THR A 30 8.59 -7.59 -9.00
CA THR A 30 7.60 -8.68 -9.09
C THR A 30 7.48 -9.49 -7.80
N HIS A 31 8.01 -8.96 -6.69
CA HIS A 31 8.21 -9.67 -5.42
C HIS A 31 7.86 -8.82 -4.21
N PHE A 32 7.72 -9.47 -3.06
CA PHE A 32 7.73 -8.78 -1.77
C PHE A 32 9.16 -8.39 -1.41
N ARG A 33 9.33 -7.21 -0.81
CA ARG A 33 10.56 -6.82 -0.12
C ARG A 33 10.31 -6.85 1.39
N PHE A 34 11.10 -7.65 2.11
CA PHE A 34 11.16 -7.64 3.57
C PHE A 34 12.39 -6.84 3.99
N ASP A 35 12.17 -5.82 4.83
CA ASP A 35 13.20 -4.86 5.22
C ASP A 35 12.88 -4.23 6.58
N ASN A 36 13.78 -4.40 7.56
CA ASN A 36 13.69 -3.83 8.92
C ASN A 36 12.27 -3.90 9.52
N GLY A 37 11.72 -5.11 9.63
CA GLY A 37 10.41 -5.32 10.23
C GLY A 37 9.23 -4.84 9.38
N ASN A 38 9.44 -4.50 8.11
CA ASN A 38 8.39 -4.12 7.16
C ASN A 38 8.30 -5.11 5.99
N VAL A 39 7.12 -5.17 5.39
CA VAL A 39 6.87 -5.80 4.09
C VAL A 39 6.38 -4.74 3.11
N ILE A 40 7.05 -4.68 1.95
CA ILE A 40 6.89 -3.64 0.95
C ILE A 40 6.61 -4.30 -0.41
N ALA A 41 5.76 -3.65 -1.20
CA ALA A 41 5.63 -3.93 -2.64
C ALA A 41 5.37 -2.62 -3.40
N THR A 42 5.89 -2.54 -4.62
CA THR A 42 5.70 -1.39 -5.51
C THR A 42 5.65 -1.84 -6.97
N ASP A 43 4.85 -1.16 -7.77
CA ASP A 43 4.80 -1.31 -9.23
C ASP A 43 5.50 -0.13 -9.94
N GLY A 44 6.12 0.77 -9.17
CA GLY A 44 6.74 2.01 -9.65
C GLY A 44 5.78 3.19 -9.76
N PHE A 45 4.47 2.99 -9.67
CA PHE A 45 3.46 4.06 -9.65
C PHE A 45 2.80 4.21 -8.28
N ARG A 46 2.71 3.11 -7.52
CA ARG A 46 2.23 3.08 -6.14
C ARG A 46 3.08 2.13 -5.31
N MET A 47 3.05 2.36 -4.00
CA MET A 47 3.75 1.55 -3.02
C MET A 47 2.82 1.22 -1.87
N HIS A 48 2.78 -0.05 -1.46
CA HIS A 48 2.14 -0.47 -0.23
C HIS A 48 3.22 -0.93 0.76
N VAL A 49 3.10 -0.46 2.01
CA VAL A 49 4.00 -0.80 3.11
C VAL A 49 3.15 -1.20 4.30
N ALA A 50 3.55 -2.26 5.00
CA ALA A 50 2.98 -2.64 6.28
C ALA A 50 4.08 -3.19 7.20
N ASN A 51 3.83 -3.17 8.50
CA ASN A 51 4.64 -3.94 9.45
C ASN A 51 4.64 -5.41 9.02
N LYS A 52 5.81 -6.05 9.10
CA LYS A 52 5.95 -7.48 8.84
C LYS A 52 5.06 -8.22 9.85
N PRO A 53 4.07 -9.00 9.39
CA PRO A 53 3.28 -9.82 10.31
C PRO A 53 4.15 -10.94 10.88
N ASP A 54 3.73 -11.51 12.00
CA ASP A 54 4.38 -12.70 12.55
C ASP A 54 4.17 -13.88 11.60
N LEU A 55 5.27 -14.44 11.09
CA LEU A 55 5.28 -15.56 10.17
C LEU A 55 6.18 -16.66 10.74
N GLU A 56 5.58 -17.80 11.05
CA GLU A 56 6.31 -18.98 11.54
C GLU A 56 7.20 -19.52 10.41
N GLY A 57 8.50 -19.69 10.68
CA GLY A 57 9.49 -20.13 9.70
C GLY A 57 10.02 -19.01 8.79
N ALA A 58 9.74 -17.75 9.10
CA ALA A 58 10.26 -16.56 8.41
C ALA A 58 10.60 -15.41 9.37
N GLU A 59 11.00 -15.76 10.59
CA GLU A 59 11.38 -14.83 11.66
C GLU A 59 12.52 -13.90 11.19
N ASP A 60 13.52 -14.47 10.51
CA ASP A 60 14.69 -13.76 9.99
C ASP A 60 14.59 -13.39 8.50
N LEU A 61 13.39 -13.51 7.90
CA LEU A 61 13.20 -13.20 6.49
C LEU A 61 13.55 -11.72 6.21
N GLN A 62 14.57 -11.54 5.36
CA GLN A 62 15.07 -10.27 4.84
C GLN A 62 15.30 -10.42 3.33
N GLY A 63 15.16 -9.32 2.60
CA GLY A 63 15.38 -9.32 1.15
C GLY A 63 14.11 -9.56 0.35
N ASN A 64 14.24 -10.14 -0.84
CA ASN A 64 13.12 -10.33 -1.76
C ASN A 64 12.51 -11.72 -1.57
N ALA A 65 11.19 -11.85 -1.70
CA ALA A 65 10.53 -13.15 -1.69
C ALA A 65 9.40 -13.28 -2.73
N ILE A 66 9.32 -14.45 -3.34
CA ILE A 66 8.33 -14.83 -4.35
C ILE A 66 7.37 -15.85 -3.75
N GLY A 67 6.06 -15.66 -3.95
CA GLY A 67 5.09 -16.67 -3.61
C GLY A 67 3.65 -16.17 -3.68
N LYS A 68 2.70 -17.11 -3.74
CA LYS A 68 1.28 -16.80 -3.65
C LYS A 68 0.84 -16.92 -2.19
N ILE A 69 0.18 -15.89 -1.68
CA ILE A 69 -0.41 -15.92 -0.34
C ILE A 69 -1.91 -16.26 -0.45
N PRO A 70 -2.36 -17.43 0.03
CA PRO A 70 -3.77 -17.80 0.07
C PRO A 70 -4.58 -16.87 0.99
N ALA A 71 -5.91 -16.92 0.87
CA ALA A 71 -6.80 -16.24 1.81
C ALA A 71 -7.05 -17.12 3.05
N GLY A 72 -6.98 -16.52 4.24
CA GLY A 72 -7.19 -17.24 5.50
C GLY A 72 -5.88 -17.65 6.16
N ALA A 73 -5.93 -18.57 7.12
CA ALA A 73 -4.70 -19.19 7.62
C ALA A 73 -4.04 -19.98 6.49
N PHE A 74 -2.71 -19.92 6.40
CA PHE A 74 -2.00 -20.48 5.27
C PHE A 74 -0.68 -21.12 5.67
N VAL A 75 -0.28 -22.08 4.86
CA VAL A 75 1.07 -22.66 4.80
C VAL A 75 1.48 -22.55 3.34
N THR A 76 2.56 -21.84 3.05
CA THR A 76 3.03 -21.65 1.68
C THR A 76 4.54 -21.68 1.62
N GLU A 77 5.06 -22.04 0.46
CA GLU A 77 6.45 -21.82 0.15
C GLU A 77 6.67 -20.39 -0.33
N LEU A 78 7.66 -19.72 0.26
CA LEU A 78 8.30 -18.53 -0.28
C LEU A 78 9.69 -18.90 -0.78
N GLU A 79 10.00 -18.45 -1.98
CA GLU A 79 11.33 -18.54 -2.57
C GLU A 79 12.05 -17.22 -2.33
N GLN A 80 13.21 -17.26 -1.69
CA GLN A 80 14.15 -16.15 -1.77
C GLN A 80 14.92 -16.35 -3.08
N PRO A 81 14.87 -15.42 -4.03
CA PRO A 81 15.66 -15.56 -5.23
C PRO A 81 17.15 -15.54 -4.87
N ASP A 82 17.95 -16.41 -5.51
CA ASP A 82 19.39 -16.43 -5.28
C ASP A 82 19.97 -15.04 -5.52
N GLN A 83 20.96 -14.63 -4.72
CA GLN A 83 21.56 -13.29 -4.73
C GLN A 83 22.11 -12.83 -6.10
N GLY A 84 22.17 -13.70 -7.11
CA GLY A 84 22.56 -13.36 -8.50
C GLY A 84 21.48 -13.54 -9.57
N THR A 85 20.24 -13.89 -9.22
CA THR A 85 19.17 -14.14 -10.22
C THR A 85 18.46 -12.85 -10.65
N TYR A 86 18.56 -11.80 -9.83
CA TYR A 86 17.99 -10.49 -10.09
C TYR A 86 19.01 -9.41 -9.72
N ASP A 87 19.93 -9.11 -10.64
CA ASP A 87 21.00 -8.10 -10.46
C ASP A 87 20.49 -6.67 -10.24
N ALA A 88 19.18 -6.43 -10.41
CA ALA A 88 18.59 -5.12 -10.19
C ALA A 88 18.29 -4.90 -8.70
N LYS A 89 18.95 -3.91 -8.11
CA LYS A 89 18.70 -3.43 -6.74
C LYS A 89 17.23 -2.99 -6.59
N TYR A 90 16.58 -3.40 -5.50
CA TYR A 90 15.26 -2.89 -5.12
C TYR A 90 15.37 -1.39 -4.78
N PRO A 91 14.41 -0.52 -5.20
CA PRO A 91 14.49 0.91 -4.92
C PRO A 91 14.55 1.22 -3.41
N GLU A 92 15.32 2.25 -3.05
CA GLU A 92 15.38 2.75 -1.66
C GLU A 92 14.07 3.44 -1.28
N TRP A 93 13.12 2.65 -0.78
CA TRP A 93 11.73 3.07 -0.60
C TRP A 93 11.54 4.15 0.47
N ARG A 94 12.44 4.25 1.45
CA ARG A 94 12.39 5.30 2.47
C ARG A 94 12.70 6.69 1.89
N GLU A 95 13.47 6.75 0.81
CA GLU A 95 13.87 8.03 0.21
C GLU A 95 12.73 8.75 -0.50
N ILE A 96 11.72 7.99 -0.97
CA ILE A 96 10.56 8.52 -1.69
C ILE A 96 9.40 8.91 -0.76
N LEU A 97 9.50 8.64 0.54
CA LEU A 97 8.50 9.08 1.50
C LEU A 97 8.51 10.61 1.60
N PRO A 98 7.35 11.29 1.62
CA PRO A 98 7.29 12.73 1.84
C PRO A 98 7.97 13.11 3.16
N LYS A 99 9.04 13.92 3.07
CA LYS A 99 9.82 14.40 4.23
C LYS A 99 9.29 15.72 4.80
N ALA A 100 8.63 16.51 3.96
CA ALA A 100 7.97 17.74 4.36
C ALA A 100 6.62 17.43 5.02
N PRO A 101 6.15 18.27 5.97
CA PRO A 101 4.79 18.16 6.46
C PRO A 101 3.80 18.29 5.29
N GLY A 102 2.69 17.56 5.38
CA GLY A 102 1.60 17.69 4.42
C GLY A 102 1.11 19.13 4.34
N GLN A 103 0.87 19.63 3.13
CA GLN A 103 0.35 21.00 2.94
C GLN A 103 -1.07 21.14 3.48
N PHE A 104 -1.85 20.06 3.42
CA PHE A 104 -3.16 19.92 4.04
C PHE A 104 -3.46 18.43 4.23
N GLU A 105 -4.36 18.12 5.16
CA GLU A 105 -4.85 16.76 5.42
C GLU A 105 -6.37 16.78 5.41
N ILE A 106 -6.98 15.77 4.78
CA ILE A 106 -8.43 15.57 4.81
C ILE A 106 -8.69 14.11 5.10
N CYS A 107 -9.53 13.89 6.09
CA CYS A 107 -9.97 12.58 6.49
C CYS A 107 -11.30 12.26 5.82
N VAL A 108 -11.40 11.08 5.22
CA VAL A 108 -12.62 10.63 4.53
C VAL A 108 -12.91 9.17 4.82
N ASN A 109 -14.15 8.77 4.64
CA ASN A 109 -14.51 7.37 4.65
C ASN A 109 -13.96 6.69 3.39
N GLY A 110 -12.98 5.78 3.57
CA GLY A 110 -12.34 5.08 2.47
C GLY A 110 -13.29 4.24 1.61
N LYS A 111 -14.39 3.73 2.16
CA LYS A 111 -15.42 3.02 1.38
C LYS A 111 -16.14 3.97 0.43
N TYR A 112 -16.53 5.15 0.92
CA TYR A 112 -17.23 6.14 0.10
C TYR A 112 -16.31 6.71 -0.98
N LEU A 113 -15.05 6.98 -0.66
CA LEU A 113 -14.07 7.40 -1.67
C LEU A 113 -13.87 6.30 -2.72
N ALA A 114 -13.69 5.04 -2.30
CA ALA A 114 -13.52 3.93 -3.23
C ALA A 114 -14.74 3.75 -4.16
N GLU A 115 -15.95 3.85 -3.63
CA GLU A 115 -17.18 3.77 -4.42
C GLU A 115 -17.31 4.94 -5.40
N ALA A 116 -16.96 6.17 -4.97
CA ALA A 116 -17.00 7.36 -5.81
C ALA A 116 -16.04 7.28 -7.00
N ILE A 117 -14.85 6.69 -6.84
CA ILE A 117 -13.83 6.62 -7.90
C ILE A 117 -13.96 5.38 -8.79
N ARG A 118 -14.53 4.28 -8.29
CA ARG A 118 -14.51 2.96 -8.95
C ARG A 118 -15.05 3.02 -10.39
N ASP A 119 -16.15 3.75 -10.58
CA ASP A 119 -16.88 3.77 -11.85
C ASP A 119 -16.52 5.00 -12.72
N LEU A 120 -15.60 5.86 -12.25
CA LEU A 120 -15.15 7.07 -12.95
C LEU A 120 -13.79 6.90 -13.65
N GLY A 121 -13.04 5.83 -13.35
CA GLY A 121 -11.71 5.60 -13.93
C GLY A 121 -10.66 6.55 -13.34
N GLU A 122 -9.96 7.28 -14.20
CA GLU A 122 -9.06 8.36 -13.76
C GLU A 122 -9.88 9.57 -13.29
N VAL A 123 -9.58 10.05 -12.09
CA VAL A 123 -10.34 11.12 -11.44
C VAL A 123 -9.48 12.31 -11.08
N ARG A 124 -10.09 13.49 -11.09
CA ARG A 124 -9.61 14.71 -10.45
C ARG A 124 -10.31 14.88 -9.11
N LEU A 125 -9.52 15.05 -8.05
CA LEU A 125 -9.99 15.41 -6.73
C LEU A 125 -9.80 16.91 -6.53
N THR A 126 -10.88 17.65 -6.34
CA THR A 126 -10.85 19.10 -6.10
C THR A 126 -11.19 19.38 -4.64
N PHE A 127 -10.28 20.10 -3.98
CA PHE A 127 -10.36 20.46 -2.57
C PHE A 127 -10.63 21.96 -2.45
N TYR A 128 -11.61 22.34 -1.63
CA TYR A 128 -11.97 23.74 -1.38
C TYR A 128 -11.50 24.19 0.00
N ASP A 129 -11.83 23.41 1.04
CA ASP A 129 -11.31 23.52 2.39
C ASP A 129 -11.40 22.15 3.11
N SER A 130 -10.97 22.06 4.36
CA SER A 130 -10.93 20.81 5.14
C SER A 130 -12.31 20.31 5.61
N THR A 131 -13.34 21.15 5.52
CA THR A 131 -14.70 20.88 5.97
C THR A 131 -15.71 20.76 4.83
N MET A 132 -15.35 21.25 3.64
CA MET A 132 -16.15 21.18 2.43
C MET A 132 -16.08 19.79 1.78
N PRO A 133 -17.12 19.39 1.05
CA PRO A 133 -17.08 18.17 0.25
C PRO A 133 -15.91 18.19 -0.75
N ILE A 134 -15.26 17.04 -0.92
CA ILE A 134 -14.31 16.81 -2.01
C ILE A 134 -15.10 16.54 -3.28
N LEU A 135 -14.85 17.32 -4.33
CA LEU A 135 -15.43 17.10 -5.65
C LEU A 135 -14.58 16.09 -6.43
N VAL A 136 -15.19 14.97 -6.80
CA VAL A 136 -14.59 13.91 -7.61
C VAL A 136 -15.19 13.96 -9.01
N THR A 137 -14.36 14.24 -10.01
CA THR A 137 -14.78 14.28 -11.43
C THR A 137 -13.89 13.37 -12.27
N PRO A 138 -14.39 12.77 -13.36
CA PRO A 138 -13.52 12.06 -14.31
C PRO A 138 -12.56 13.04 -15.01
N THR A 139 -11.41 12.55 -15.46
CA THR A 139 -10.46 13.34 -16.26
C THR A 139 -10.86 13.46 -17.73
N SER A 140 -11.72 12.56 -18.22
CA SER A 140 -12.24 12.55 -19.59
C SER A 140 -13.67 13.07 -19.65
N ASP A 141 -13.96 13.90 -20.65
CA ASP A 141 -15.28 14.51 -20.88
C ASP A 141 -16.31 13.55 -21.52
N THR A 142 -16.00 12.25 -21.59
CA THR A 142 -16.65 11.34 -22.55
C THR A 142 -17.99 10.72 -22.12
N ASP A 143 -18.53 11.02 -20.94
CA ASP A 143 -19.87 10.54 -20.57
C ASP A 143 -20.55 11.56 -19.66
N GLY A 144 -21.76 11.99 -20.05
CA GLY A 144 -22.56 13.05 -19.43
C GLY A 144 -22.25 13.35 -17.97
N ALA A 145 -21.63 14.51 -17.73
CA ALA A 145 -21.25 15.12 -16.45
C ALA A 145 -21.53 14.29 -15.17
N LYS A 146 -20.81 13.18 -15.00
CA LYS A 146 -20.82 12.44 -13.73
C LYS A 146 -19.86 13.13 -12.76
N PHE A 147 -20.33 13.33 -11.53
CA PHE A 147 -19.47 13.75 -10.43
C PHE A 147 -19.93 13.06 -9.15
N ALA A 148 -19.04 12.98 -8.18
CA ALA A 148 -19.36 12.58 -6.82
C ALA A 148 -18.86 13.64 -5.84
N LEU A 149 -19.57 13.77 -4.72
CA LEU A 149 -19.15 14.57 -3.58
C LEU A 149 -18.84 13.62 -2.43
N VAL A 150 -17.63 13.69 -1.89
CA VAL A 150 -17.23 12.90 -0.72
C VAL A 150 -17.07 13.86 0.45
N MET A 151 -17.91 13.70 1.46
CA MET A 151 -17.84 14.50 2.68
C MET A 151 -16.59 14.14 3.49
N PRO A 152 -15.87 15.13 4.04
CA PRO A 152 -14.89 14.90 5.10
C PRO A 152 -15.52 14.22 6.31
N CYS A 153 -14.74 13.44 7.04
CA CYS A 153 -15.13 12.92 8.34
C CYS A 153 -15.23 14.07 9.35
N HIS A 154 -16.39 14.25 9.97
CA HIS A 154 -16.60 15.27 11.00
C HIS A 154 -16.12 14.88 12.41
N ASP A 155 -15.69 13.64 12.61
CA ASP A 155 -15.31 13.09 13.92
C ASP A 155 -13.80 13.13 14.18
N THR A 156 -13.43 13.36 15.44
CA THR A 156 -12.09 13.25 16.09
C THR A 156 -11.38 11.88 15.92
N LYS A 157 -11.94 10.95 15.12
CA LYS A 157 -11.32 9.66 14.80
C LYS A 157 -10.13 9.79 13.84
N CYS A 158 -10.02 10.92 13.17
CA CYS A 158 -8.86 11.21 12.32
C CYS A 158 -7.63 11.54 13.17
N ASP A 159 -7.82 12.13 14.35
CA ASP A 159 -6.75 12.41 15.33
C ASP A 159 -6.15 11.14 15.93
N THR A 160 -6.87 10.01 15.88
CA THR A 160 -6.38 8.70 16.39
C THR A 160 -5.61 7.89 15.33
N ALA A 161 -5.67 8.26 14.05
CA ALA A 161 -4.82 7.68 13.01
C ALA A 161 -3.40 8.29 13.00
N ALA A 162 -3.20 9.45 13.64
CA ALA A 162 -1.86 9.93 14.03
C ALA A 162 -1.18 9.00 15.06
N GLY A 163 -1.95 8.05 15.63
CA GLY A 163 -1.47 6.93 16.44
C GLY A 163 -1.09 5.68 15.64
N VAL A 164 -1.08 5.71 14.30
CA VAL A 164 -0.22 4.80 13.53
C VAL A 164 1.21 5.27 13.76
N SER A 165 1.75 4.87 14.90
CA SER A 165 3.17 4.94 15.23
C SER A 165 4.04 4.30 14.15
N GLY A 166 3.48 3.63 13.14
CA GLY A 166 4.20 3.14 11.96
C GLY A 166 4.84 4.23 11.10
N ALA A 167 4.20 5.37 10.81
CA ALA A 167 4.86 6.38 9.97
C ALA A 167 6.00 7.10 10.70
N SER A 168 5.87 7.27 12.03
CA SER A 168 6.92 7.84 12.89
C SER A 168 7.98 6.80 13.30
N ALA A 169 7.64 5.50 13.34
CA ALA A 169 8.57 4.40 13.60
C ALA A 169 9.32 3.91 12.35
N ILE A 170 8.81 4.20 11.14
CA ILE A 170 9.52 3.92 9.88
C ILE A 170 10.68 4.91 9.64
N VAL A 171 10.70 6.06 10.33
CA VAL A 171 11.62 7.19 10.07
C VAL A 171 12.57 7.50 11.24
N ARG A 172 12.61 6.68 12.30
CA ARG A 172 13.54 6.90 13.42
C ARG A 172 14.58 5.79 13.52
N ASP A 173 15.69 6.01 12.82
CA ASP A 173 17.04 5.64 13.27
C ASP A 173 17.78 6.93 13.66
#